data_AF-A0A160PR52-F1
#
_entry.id   AF-A0A160PR52-F1
#
_cell.length_a   1.000
_cell.length_b   1.000
_cell.length_c   1.000
_cell.angle_alpha   90.00
_cell.angle_beta   90.00
_cell.angle_gamma   90.00
#
_symmetry.space_group_name_H-M   'P 1'
#
loop_
_entity.id
_entity.type
_entity.pdbx_description
1 polymer ?
#
loop_
_entity_poly.entity_id
_entity_poly.type
_entity_poly.pdbx_seq_one_letter_code
_entity_poly.pdbx_strand_id
1 'polypeptide(L)'
;MRLPAWSRQKFNIHAPVPLLTLVVESDPPMVTFSVSNHAPHTFSPFDIQPPLTGNSTTGEHGYEYTAVLEKLATNHLFTPINPQHPATITVTDSGSTIDLDAAALAQHLALAITSDSLLANHQDHNRDMMDLLSQLTHHVGFDRRFIVDQLFVSQALKTHRLPAPANNVIYTVANDVIPSAKDILSITAKMNNPLTATTRAPVTTDEVHAAYDVFFASLASVFFPCTYGAVFLNNAEFIKFVDYLIAEATTLHTASIISTDTFNQFQSMRNITIDDLTAEFLLRKDEHDTTDDYSFPRTLISLLHSWVYHNHSNAQTNNNAPTCTLTPFSVTQWIMPETIVFINAEAHAHASSQDIEKKWKEINAALTGSIRIMSPNAISKLQSAQHLGVQAQMQALRARKNHQTAQKRAAQENDFSQALPSPQTIVLSVADVLSKLTHVRQSQNPQKYQKKTLTRASRRHPDNPNVSGTVKSKRFYPDLHVYVDTSGSISEESYRNSVVLLMQLATKLDINLYFSTFSHVLSQEILLPTKGKSVQQLTALISAIPKVSGGTDYHQIWDYIQTNPQRQERMNLVLTDFGFMPNRGLNIDHPNSMFYVPILPDYGSWSMVRRDMTDFANAMVDFDPYIHSRLLGVHGK
;
A
#
# COMPACT_ATOMS: atom_id res chain seq x y z
N MET A 1 42.95 -2.12 -47.44
CA MET A 1 43.55 -3.12 -46.52
C MET A 1 44.51 -2.40 -45.58
N ARG A 2 44.01 -2.13 -44.37
CA ARG A 2 44.69 -1.56 -43.19
C ARG A 2 44.75 -2.71 -42.17
N LEU A 3 45.70 -2.82 -41.24
CA LEU A 3 46.10 -1.85 -40.22
C LEU A 3 47.49 -2.21 -39.64
N PRO A 4 48.32 -1.23 -39.23
CA PRO A 4 49.47 -1.45 -38.36
C PRO A 4 49.34 -0.84 -36.95
N ALA A 5 50.00 -1.54 -36.00
CA ALA A 5 50.74 -1.13 -34.80
C ALA A 5 50.28 0.06 -33.95
N TRP A 6 50.12 -0.15 -32.62
CA TRP A 6 50.34 0.89 -31.60
C TRP A 6 51.09 0.36 -30.36
N SER A 7 51.92 1.26 -29.83
CA SER A 7 53.08 1.12 -28.97
C SER A 7 52.80 1.13 -27.47
N ARG A 8 53.71 0.53 -26.69
CA ARG A 8 53.86 0.75 -25.25
C ARG A 8 54.28 2.19 -24.95
N GLN A 9 53.53 2.89 -24.11
CA GLN A 9 54.00 4.10 -23.43
C GLN A 9 53.59 4.04 -21.95
N LYS A 10 54.59 4.08 -21.07
CA LYS A 10 54.46 4.14 -19.61
C LYS A 10 53.81 5.47 -19.22
N PHE A 11 52.83 5.43 -18.32
CA PHE A 11 52.38 6.61 -17.58
C PHE A 11 52.56 6.40 -16.07
N ASN A 12 53.22 7.38 -15.47
CA ASN A 12 53.52 7.55 -14.05
C ASN A 12 52.27 7.46 -13.19
N ILE A 13 52.32 6.63 -12.15
CA ILE A 13 51.37 6.64 -11.03
C ILE A 13 51.95 7.59 -9.99
N HIS A 14 51.60 8.88 -10.06
CA HIS A 14 51.62 9.81 -8.92
C HIS A 14 50.97 11.14 -9.32
N ALA A 15 49.65 11.21 -9.14
CA ALA A 15 48.90 12.44 -8.87
C ALA A 15 47.63 12.05 -8.09
N PRO A 16 47.25 12.76 -7.02
CA PRO A 16 46.00 12.49 -6.32
C PRO A 16 44.83 12.90 -7.23
N VAL A 17 43.95 11.95 -7.54
CA VAL A 17 42.68 12.21 -8.19
C VAL A 17 41.80 12.96 -7.18
N PRO A 18 41.22 14.13 -7.53
CA PRO A 18 40.24 14.76 -6.66
C PRO A 18 39.04 13.82 -6.58
N LEU A 19 38.69 13.38 -5.37
CA LEU A 19 37.39 12.79 -5.08
C LEU A 19 36.33 13.84 -5.45
N LEU A 20 35.72 13.67 -6.62
CA LEU A 20 34.48 14.35 -6.95
C LEU A 20 33.41 13.69 -6.06
N THR A 21 33.22 14.27 -4.87
CA THR A 21 32.06 13.98 -4.04
C THR A 21 30.84 14.36 -4.87
N LEU A 22 30.13 13.36 -5.39
CA LEU A 22 28.77 13.53 -5.89
C LEU A 22 27.92 13.90 -4.68
N VAL A 23 27.86 15.20 -4.39
CA VAL A 23 26.80 15.77 -3.56
C VAL A 23 25.55 15.61 -4.41
N VAL A 24 24.77 14.58 -4.09
CA VAL A 24 23.36 14.56 -4.45
C VAL A 24 22.76 15.69 -3.63
N GLU A 25 22.63 16.88 -4.23
CA GLU A 25 21.75 17.92 -3.69
C GLU A 25 20.35 17.34 -3.71
N SER A 26 19.94 16.75 -2.59
CA SER A 26 18.54 16.53 -2.29
C SER A 26 17.91 17.91 -2.13
N ASP A 27 16.82 18.18 -2.83
CA ASP A 27 15.97 19.33 -2.53
C ASP A 27 15.74 19.41 -1.00
N PRO A 28 15.86 20.61 -0.39
CA PRO A 28 15.69 20.75 1.04
C PRO A 28 14.27 20.31 1.41
N PRO A 29 14.09 19.57 2.51
CA PRO A 29 12.75 19.34 3.04
C PRO A 29 12.10 20.70 3.33
N MET A 30 10.80 20.87 3.05
CA MET A 30 10.08 22.11 3.39
C MET A 30 10.21 22.41 4.89
N VAL A 31 10.38 21.37 5.70
CA VAL A 31 10.56 21.43 7.15
C VAL A 31 11.80 20.63 7.58
N THR A 32 12.73 21.25 8.30
CA THR A 32 13.90 20.55 8.86
C THR A 32 13.73 20.32 10.35
N PHE A 33 13.81 19.06 10.79
CA PHE A 33 13.83 18.72 12.20
C PHE A 33 15.26 18.64 12.74
N SER A 34 15.46 19.18 13.94
CA SER A 34 16.72 19.05 14.68
C SER A 34 16.44 18.57 16.10
N VAL A 35 17.08 17.45 16.46
CA VAL A 35 16.95 16.79 17.75
C VAL A 35 18.23 17.01 18.57
N SER A 36 18.10 17.38 19.84
CA SER A 36 19.22 17.55 20.76
C SER A 36 18.99 16.88 22.10
N ASN A 37 20.07 16.31 22.67
CA ASN A 37 20.10 15.64 23.97
C ASN A 37 19.04 14.52 24.15
N HIS A 38 18.62 13.86 23.06
CA HIS A 38 17.61 12.80 23.07
C HIS A 38 18.24 11.40 23.17
N ALA A 39 17.78 10.59 24.13
CA ALA A 39 18.18 9.20 24.27
C ALA A 39 17.42 8.36 23.24
N PRO A 40 18.08 7.73 22.26
CA PRO A 40 17.34 7.09 21.17
C PRO A 40 16.47 5.94 21.69
N HIS A 41 15.25 5.87 21.15
CA HIS A 41 14.22 4.93 21.56
C HIS A 41 14.14 3.74 20.59
N THR A 42 13.69 2.59 21.08
CA THR A 42 13.30 1.44 20.25
C THR A 42 11.82 1.22 20.47
N PHE A 43 11.03 1.42 19.43
CA PHE A 43 9.58 1.30 19.53
C PHE A 43 9.19 -0.12 19.91
N SER A 44 8.30 -0.23 20.89
CA SER A 44 7.73 -1.45 21.38
C SER A 44 6.21 -1.40 21.22
N PRO A 45 5.55 -2.52 20.87
CA PRO A 45 4.09 -2.59 20.89
C PRO A 45 3.48 -2.22 22.26
N PHE A 46 4.28 -2.24 23.33
CA PHE A 46 3.88 -1.90 24.69
C PHE A 46 4.07 -0.41 25.07
N ASP A 47 4.70 0.40 24.22
CA ASP A 47 4.89 1.85 24.48
C ASP A 47 3.55 2.60 24.53
N ILE A 48 2.55 2.05 23.85
CA ILE A 48 1.16 2.43 24.01
C ILE A 48 0.48 1.31 24.80
N GLN A 49 0.07 1.65 26.01
CA GLN A 49 -1.00 0.90 26.66
C GLN A 49 -2.32 1.44 26.10
N PRO A 50 -3.16 0.61 25.44
CA PRO A 50 -4.48 1.03 25.01
C PRO A 50 -5.23 1.51 26.26
N PRO A 51 -5.57 2.81 26.38
CA PRO A 51 -6.21 3.26 27.59
C PRO A 51 -7.65 2.76 27.66
N LEU A 52 -8.03 2.14 28.75
CA LEU A 52 -9.40 2.23 29.27
C LEU A 52 -9.44 3.53 30.08
N THR A 53 -9.67 4.67 29.42
CA THR A 53 -9.42 6.01 30.00
C THR A 53 -10.57 6.58 30.83
N GLY A 54 -11.76 5.99 30.80
CA GLY A 54 -12.96 6.54 31.40
C GLY A 54 -13.52 5.67 32.51
N ASN A 55 -13.66 6.25 33.71
CA ASN A 55 -14.71 5.84 34.63
C ASN A 55 -16.05 6.20 33.95
N SER A 56 -17.01 5.28 33.93
CA SER A 56 -18.22 5.31 33.09
C SER A 56 -19.26 6.40 33.44
N THR A 57 -18.85 7.53 34.02
CA THR A 57 -19.73 8.49 34.69
C THR A 57 -19.82 9.88 34.06
N THR A 58 -19.01 10.24 33.05
CA THR A 58 -18.93 11.63 32.55
C THR A 58 -19.46 11.91 31.14
N GLY A 59 -19.97 10.93 30.39
CA GLY A 59 -20.68 11.21 29.13
C GLY A 59 -19.83 11.76 27.97
N GLU A 60 -18.51 11.88 28.14
CA GLU A 60 -17.55 12.16 27.08
C GLU A 60 -16.90 10.83 26.67
N HIS A 61 -17.45 10.19 25.64
CA HIS A 61 -17.04 8.85 25.21
C HIS A 61 -16.47 8.91 23.79
N GLY A 62 -15.15 9.04 23.70
CA GLY A 62 -14.41 8.96 22.45
C GLY A 62 -12.96 8.63 22.72
N TYR A 63 -12.40 7.69 21.96
CA TYR A 63 -10.96 7.45 21.97
C TYR A 63 -10.23 8.56 21.20
N GLU A 64 -9.46 9.37 21.91
CA GLU A 64 -8.64 10.43 21.30
C GLU A 64 -7.24 9.91 20.98
N TYR A 65 -6.98 9.58 19.71
CA TYR A 65 -5.70 9.08 19.24
C TYR A 65 -4.55 10.10 19.42
N THR A 66 -4.85 11.41 19.35
CA THR A 66 -3.88 12.49 19.62
C THR A 66 -3.38 12.47 21.06
N ALA A 67 -4.26 12.22 22.03
CA ALA A 67 -3.87 12.10 23.44
C ALA A 67 -2.98 10.86 23.69
N VAL A 68 -3.18 9.79 22.92
CA VAL A 68 -2.30 8.60 22.96
C VAL A 68 -0.93 8.91 22.37
N LEU A 69 -0.88 9.58 21.23
CA LEU A 69 0.37 10.03 20.62
C LEU A 69 1.13 11.02 21.51
N GLU A 70 0.43 11.89 22.23
CA GLU A 70 1.05 12.82 23.20
C GLU A 70 1.68 12.06 24.37
N LYS A 71 1.01 11.03 24.89
CA LYS A 71 1.59 10.14 25.91
C LYS A 71 2.80 9.38 25.39
N LEU A 72 2.73 8.85 24.17
CA LEU A 72 3.86 8.20 23.51
C LEU A 72 5.05 9.16 23.41
N ALA A 73 4.81 10.37 22.91
CA ALA A 73 5.84 11.41 22.80
C ALA A 73 6.45 11.75 24.16
N THR A 74 5.61 12.04 25.15
CA THR A 74 6.03 12.41 26.51
C THR A 74 6.85 11.32 27.18
N ASN A 75 6.41 10.07 27.08
CA ASN A 75 7.01 8.96 27.82
C ASN A 75 8.26 8.39 27.14
N HIS A 76 8.37 8.51 25.81
CA HIS A 76 9.39 7.79 25.05
C HIS A 76 10.24 8.70 24.15
N LEU A 77 9.68 9.74 23.53
CA LEU A 77 10.37 10.55 22.50
C LEU A 77 10.99 11.86 23.04
N PHE A 78 10.74 12.22 24.29
CA PHE A 78 11.39 13.35 24.98
C PHE A 78 12.33 12.90 26.10
N THR A 79 12.76 11.64 26.09
CA THR A 79 13.68 11.09 27.08
C THR A 79 15.09 11.65 26.87
N PRO A 80 15.70 12.35 27.84
CA PRO A 80 17.01 12.95 27.65
C PRO A 80 18.17 11.96 27.85
N ILE A 81 19.28 12.13 27.10
CA ILE A 81 20.55 11.41 27.37
C ILE A 81 21.12 11.85 28.72
N ASN A 82 21.21 13.17 28.92
CA ASN A 82 21.62 13.75 30.18
C ASN A 82 20.39 14.31 30.92
N PRO A 83 19.97 13.72 32.06
CA PRO A 83 18.81 14.19 32.82
C PRO A 83 18.88 15.65 33.31
N GLN A 84 20.07 16.27 33.31
CA GLN A 84 20.26 17.67 33.69
C GLN A 84 19.89 18.67 32.58
N HIS A 85 19.71 18.19 31.35
CA HIS A 85 19.25 18.99 30.22
C HIS A 85 18.00 18.32 29.62
N PRO A 86 16.99 19.07 29.18
CA PRO A 86 15.86 18.45 28.49
C PRO A 86 16.27 17.95 27.11
N ALA A 87 15.57 16.94 26.59
CA ALA A 87 15.60 16.66 25.16
C ALA A 87 14.80 17.76 24.45
N THR A 88 15.31 18.26 23.32
CA THR A 88 14.64 19.30 22.54
C THR A 88 14.51 18.85 21.10
N ILE A 89 13.30 19.00 20.56
CA ILE A 89 13.01 18.78 19.15
C ILE A 89 12.61 20.13 18.58
N THR A 90 13.30 20.57 17.53
CA THR A 90 13.03 21.83 16.85
C THR A 90 12.58 21.57 15.44
N VAL A 91 11.65 22.37 14.97
CA VAL A 91 11.15 22.36 13.60
C VAL A 91 11.51 23.69 12.94
N THR A 92 12.14 23.65 11.77
CA THR A 92 12.45 24.85 10.99
C THR A 92 11.66 24.82 9.68
N ASP A 93 10.72 25.74 9.54
CA ASP A 93 9.94 25.96 8.32
C ASP A 93 10.18 27.39 7.84
N SER A 94 10.57 27.54 6.57
CA SER A 94 10.70 28.83 5.90
C SER A 94 11.57 29.86 6.66
N GLY A 95 12.60 29.38 7.37
CA GLY A 95 13.55 30.19 8.15
C GLY A 95 13.11 30.53 9.58
N SER A 96 11.94 30.07 10.04
CA SER A 96 11.49 30.18 11.43
C SER A 96 11.69 28.85 12.15
N THR A 97 12.39 28.88 13.29
CA THR A 97 12.62 27.69 14.14
C THR A 97 11.71 27.75 15.36
N ILE A 98 10.98 26.67 15.60
CA ILE A 98 10.04 26.51 16.72
C ILE A 98 10.44 25.26 17.51
N ASP A 99 10.45 25.36 18.84
CA ASP A 99 10.56 24.21 19.73
C ASP A 99 9.23 23.43 19.72
N LEU A 100 9.29 22.14 19.48
CA LEU A 100 8.14 21.25 19.57
C LEU A 100 8.05 20.68 20.99
N ASP A 101 6.89 20.84 21.61
CA ASP A 101 6.51 20.07 22.79
C ASP A 101 5.84 18.74 22.37
N ALA A 102 5.47 17.92 23.37
CA ALA A 102 4.87 16.60 23.12
C ALA A 102 3.52 16.68 22.42
N ALA A 103 2.70 17.70 22.72
CA ALA A 103 1.39 17.89 22.11
C ALA A 103 1.52 18.30 20.63
N ALA A 104 2.44 19.21 20.32
CA ALA A 104 2.74 19.61 18.95
C ALA A 104 3.32 18.44 18.14
N LEU A 105 4.25 17.66 18.73
CA LEU A 105 4.78 16.46 18.09
C LEU A 105 3.67 15.42 17.83
N ALA A 106 2.75 15.23 18.77
CA ALA A 106 1.62 14.32 18.61
C ALA A 106 0.69 14.73 17.45
N GLN A 107 0.47 16.03 17.26
CA GLN A 107 -0.29 16.54 16.10
C GLN A 107 0.45 16.25 14.79
N HIS A 108 1.77 16.47 14.73
CA HIS A 108 2.54 16.14 13.53
C HIS A 108 2.55 14.63 13.24
N LEU A 109 2.65 13.79 14.27
CA LEU A 109 2.54 12.33 14.12
C LEU A 109 1.16 11.91 13.63
N ALA A 110 0.10 12.49 14.19
CA ALA A 110 -1.28 12.27 13.75
C ALA A 110 -1.44 12.58 12.26
N LEU A 111 -1.00 13.75 11.80
CA LEU A 111 -1.06 14.17 10.39
C LEU A 111 -0.31 13.21 9.45
N ALA A 112 0.74 12.54 9.93
CA ALA A 112 1.52 11.59 9.13
C ALA A 112 0.89 10.19 9.03
N ILE A 113 -0.03 9.83 9.93
CA ILE A 113 -0.68 8.51 9.99
C ILE A 113 -2.17 8.54 9.60
N THR A 114 -2.83 9.70 9.66
CA THR A 114 -4.22 9.87 9.22
C THR A 114 -4.30 9.89 7.70
N SER A 115 -5.09 8.98 7.13
CA SER A 115 -5.26 8.83 5.67
C SER A 115 -6.03 9.99 4.99
N ASP A 116 -6.29 11.08 5.71
CA ASP A 116 -7.14 12.17 5.24
C ASP A 116 -6.45 13.00 4.14
N SER A 117 -6.73 12.60 2.91
CA SER A 117 -6.32 13.21 1.63
C SER A 117 -6.70 14.69 1.46
N LEU A 118 -7.38 15.30 2.43
CA LEU A 118 -7.69 16.74 2.43
C LEU A 118 -6.44 17.61 2.63
N LEU A 119 -5.32 17.04 3.08
CA LEU A 119 -4.05 17.74 3.19
C LEU A 119 -3.23 17.55 1.91
N ALA A 120 -3.15 18.60 1.09
CA ALA A 120 -2.38 18.66 -0.16
C ALA A 120 -0.88 18.28 -0.05
N ASN A 121 -0.36 18.08 1.17
CA ASN A 121 1.04 17.77 1.47
C ASN A 121 1.23 16.53 2.37
N HIS A 122 0.26 15.61 2.48
CA HIS A 122 0.36 14.43 3.38
C HIS A 122 1.65 13.60 3.17
N GLN A 123 2.09 13.45 1.91
CA GLN A 123 3.30 12.71 1.57
C GLN A 123 4.59 13.40 2.06
N ASP A 124 4.66 14.73 1.95
CA ASP A 124 5.78 15.51 2.48
C ASP A 124 5.83 15.41 4.02
N HIS A 125 4.67 15.50 4.70
CA HIS A 125 4.59 15.32 6.15
C HIS A 125 5.05 13.92 6.59
N ASN A 126 4.65 12.88 5.85
CA ASN A 126 5.05 11.51 6.17
C ASN A 126 6.57 11.32 6.01
N ARG A 127 7.16 11.87 4.94
CA ARG A 127 8.62 11.86 4.73
C ARG A 127 9.36 12.58 5.85
N ASP A 128 8.94 13.81 6.15
CA ASP A 128 9.62 14.65 7.13
C ASP A 128 9.50 14.04 8.53
N MET A 129 8.38 13.40 8.83
CA MET A 129 8.19 12.64 10.07
C MET A 129 9.04 11.37 10.14
N MET A 130 9.17 10.61 9.04
CA MET A 130 10.08 9.46 9.01
C MET A 130 11.54 9.87 9.18
N ASP A 131 11.94 11.04 8.67
CA ASP A 131 13.27 11.60 8.95
C ASP A 131 13.45 11.85 10.45
N LEU A 132 12.52 12.56 11.09
CA LEU A 132 12.55 12.79 12.53
C LEU A 132 12.60 11.47 13.32
N LEU A 133 11.75 10.50 13.02
CA LEU A 133 11.73 9.20 13.69
C LEU A 133 13.05 8.42 13.50
N SER A 134 13.72 8.59 12.36
CA SER A 134 15.04 8.00 12.13
C SER A 134 16.15 8.69 12.96
N GLN A 135 15.99 9.96 13.32
CA GLN A 135 16.87 10.67 14.26
C GLN A 135 16.59 10.27 15.72
N LEU A 136 15.32 10.00 16.06
CA LEU A 136 14.89 9.63 17.40
C LEU A 136 15.13 8.14 17.72
N THR A 137 15.47 7.28 16.76
CA THR A 137 15.58 5.84 17.00
C THR A 137 16.90 5.25 16.47
N HIS A 138 17.40 4.21 17.15
CA HIS A 138 18.59 3.49 16.68
C HIS A 138 18.30 2.60 15.46
N HIS A 139 17.07 2.09 15.39
CA HIS A 139 16.72 0.96 14.55
C HIS A 139 15.77 1.31 13.42
N VAL A 140 15.37 2.57 13.22
CA VAL A 140 14.64 2.97 12.01
C VAL A 140 15.63 3.53 11.00
N GLY A 141 15.64 3.01 9.78
CA GLY A 141 16.45 3.54 8.69
C GLY A 141 15.69 4.68 8.01
N PHE A 142 16.37 5.79 7.69
CA PHE A 142 15.81 6.74 6.72
C PHE A 142 15.86 6.08 5.33
N ASP A 143 14.78 5.37 5.01
CA ASP A 143 14.55 4.77 3.71
C ASP A 143 13.24 5.33 3.19
N ARG A 144 13.32 6.11 2.11
CA ARG A 144 12.17 6.78 1.49
C ARG A 144 11.08 5.82 0.99
N ARG A 145 11.32 4.51 1.08
CA ARG A 145 10.33 3.46 0.76
C ARG A 145 9.35 3.19 1.89
N PHE A 146 9.73 3.44 3.15
CA PHE A 146 8.83 3.24 4.29
C PHE A 146 8.10 4.53 4.62
N ILE A 147 6.82 4.38 4.92
CA ILE A 147 6.00 5.43 5.52
C ILE A 147 5.98 5.29 7.04
N VAL A 148 5.56 6.34 7.76
CA VAL A 148 5.39 6.29 9.23
C VAL A 148 4.56 5.07 9.66
N ASP A 149 3.55 4.70 8.89
CA ASP A 149 2.71 3.56 9.21
C ASP A 149 3.47 2.22 9.24
N GLN A 150 4.61 2.12 8.55
CA GLN A 150 5.45 0.92 8.47
C GLN A 150 6.65 0.97 9.42
N LEU A 151 6.60 1.82 10.45
CA LEU A 151 7.65 2.04 11.44
C LEU A 151 8.21 0.74 12.03
N PHE A 152 7.34 -0.14 12.52
CA PHE A 152 7.75 -1.41 13.14
C PHE A 152 8.40 -2.37 12.14
N VAL A 153 7.95 -2.35 10.88
CA VAL A 153 8.54 -3.18 9.82
C VAL A 153 9.95 -2.69 9.49
N SER A 154 10.11 -1.36 9.30
CA SER A 154 11.43 -0.73 9.10
C SER A 154 12.37 -1.04 10.27
N GLN A 155 11.85 -0.97 11.49
CA GLN A 155 12.61 -1.28 12.70
C GLN A 155 13.08 -2.73 12.73
N ALA A 156 12.17 -3.70 12.55
CA ALA A 156 12.50 -5.12 12.58
C ALA A 156 13.53 -5.48 11.50
N LEU A 157 13.38 -4.94 10.28
CA LEU A 157 14.32 -5.19 9.19
C LEU A 157 15.72 -4.68 9.53
N LYS A 158 15.86 -3.45 10.02
CA LYS A 158 17.17 -2.87 10.35
C LYS A 158 17.79 -3.51 11.60
N THR A 159 17.02 -3.84 12.63
CA THR A 159 17.49 -4.59 13.81
C THR A 159 18.13 -5.92 13.42
N HIS A 160 17.47 -6.67 12.54
CA HIS A 160 17.92 -8.00 12.10
C HIS A 160 18.79 -7.98 10.84
N ARG A 161 19.19 -6.79 10.38
CA ARG A 161 20.03 -6.56 9.18
C ARG A 161 19.45 -7.21 7.92
N LEU A 162 18.13 -7.27 7.85
CA LEU A 162 17.38 -7.74 6.71
C LEU A 162 17.25 -6.59 5.70
N PRO A 163 17.45 -6.85 4.40
CA PRO A 163 17.37 -5.82 3.38
C PRO A 163 15.92 -5.35 3.21
N ALA A 164 15.70 -4.04 3.15
CA ALA A 164 14.36 -3.52 2.90
C ALA A 164 13.79 -4.01 1.55
N PRO A 165 12.51 -4.44 1.49
CA PRO A 165 11.87 -4.91 0.28
C PRO A 165 12.04 -3.94 -0.90
N ALA A 166 12.43 -4.50 -2.05
CA ALA A 166 12.63 -3.78 -3.30
C ALA A 166 12.56 -4.76 -4.46
N ASN A 167 12.56 -4.24 -5.68
CA ASN A 167 12.63 -5.04 -6.90
C ASN A 167 13.74 -6.11 -6.94
N ASN A 168 14.88 -5.85 -6.32
CA ASN A 168 16.01 -6.78 -6.23
C ASN A 168 16.03 -7.59 -4.92
N VAL A 169 15.13 -7.29 -3.99
CA VAL A 169 15.00 -7.89 -2.66
C VAL A 169 13.56 -8.36 -2.50
N ILE A 170 13.31 -9.57 -3.00
CA ILE A 170 11.96 -10.17 -3.02
C ILE A 170 11.87 -11.15 -1.87
N TYR A 171 10.99 -10.85 -0.92
CA TYR A 171 10.56 -11.78 0.11
C TYR A 171 9.50 -12.73 -0.47
N THR A 172 9.55 -13.98 -0.06
CA THR A 172 8.66 -15.04 -0.52
C THR A 172 8.24 -15.93 0.64
N VAL A 173 7.07 -16.54 0.52
CA VAL A 173 6.60 -17.48 1.55
C VAL A 173 7.54 -18.66 1.72
N ALA A 174 8.05 -19.20 0.62
CA ALA A 174 8.89 -20.39 0.63
C ALA A 174 10.27 -20.17 1.30
N ASN A 175 10.88 -19.00 1.07
CA ASN A 175 12.25 -18.74 1.52
C ASN A 175 12.33 -17.92 2.80
N ASP A 176 11.28 -17.19 3.15
CA ASP A 176 11.34 -16.20 4.24
C ASP A 176 10.31 -16.53 5.33
N VAL A 177 9.02 -16.66 4.99
CA VAL A 177 7.93 -16.89 5.97
C VAL A 177 8.00 -18.29 6.59
N ILE A 178 8.04 -19.35 5.78
CA ILE A 178 8.06 -20.72 6.29
C ILE A 178 9.35 -20.99 7.09
N PRO A 179 10.55 -20.60 6.63
CA PRO A 179 11.77 -20.80 7.40
C PRO A 179 11.77 -20.05 8.74
N SER A 180 11.37 -18.78 8.76
CA SER A 180 11.29 -18.01 10.02
C SER A 180 10.26 -18.58 11.00
N ALA A 181 9.11 -19.08 10.52
CA ALA A 181 8.15 -19.80 11.36
C ALA A 181 8.75 -21.09 11.96
N LYS A 182 9.50 -21.87 11.15
CA LYS A 182 10.22 -23.07 11.64
C LYS A 182 11.30 -22.73 12.65
N ASP A 183 11.97 -21.58 12.49
CA ASP A 183 13.00 -21.13 13.40
C ASP A 183 12.41 -20.82 14.79
N ILE A 184 11.22 -20.20 14.87
CA ILE A 184 10.48 -20.02 16.13
C ILE A 184 10.27 -21.37 16.82
N LEU A 185 9.75 -22.38 16.11
CA LEU A 185 9.53 -23.70 16.69
C LEU A 185 10.84 -24.35 17.16
N SER A 186 11.90 -24.25 16.35
CA SER A 186 13.20 -24.85 16.65
C SER A 186 13.85 -24.21 17.87
N ILE A 187 13.83 -22.88 17.97
CA ILE A 187 14.50 -22.15 19.05
C ILE A 187 13.74 -22.30 20.36
N THR A 188 12.41 -22.25 20.33
CA THR A 188 11.54 -22.51 21.47
C THR A 188 11.73 -23.94 21.98
N ALA A 189 11.79 -24.95 21.10
CA ALA A 189 12.03 -26.33 21.50
C ALA A 189 13.42 -26.54 22.15
N LYS A 190 14.46 -25.86 21.64
CA LYS A 190 15.81 -25.91 22.22
C LYS A 190 15.87 -25.27 23.61
N MET A 191 15.18 -24.15 23.80
CA MET A 191 15.11 -23.47 25.09
C MET A 191 14.37 -24.33 26.13
N ASN A 192 13.27 -24.97 25.73
CA ASN A 192 12.45 -25.81 26.61
C ASN A 192 13.06 -27.20 26.88
N ASN A 193 14.03 -27.66 26.07
CA ASN A 193 14.69 -28.96 26.22
C ASN A 193 16.22 -28.87 26.09
N PRO A 194 16.93 -28.47 27.16
CA PRO A 194 18.37 -28.22 27.14
C PRO A 194 19.25 -29.48 27.03
N LEU A 195 18.68 -30.69 27.10
CA LEU A 195 19.42 -31.97 27.13
C LEU A 195 20.09 -32.36 25.79
N THR A 196 19.89 -31.59 24.72
CA THR A 196 20.54 -31.80 23.41
C THR A 196 21.67 -30.81 23.12
N ALA A 197 21.98 -29.89 24.04
CA ALA A 197 23.03 -28.88 23.87
C ALA A 197 24.42 -29.44 24.20
N THR A 198 24.94 -30.35 23.38
CA THR A 198 26.38 -30.62 23.37
C THR A 198 27.09 -29.43 22.73
N THR A 199 27.84 -28.67 23.53
CA THR A 199 28.86 -27.65 23.15
C THR A 199 28.42 -26.27 22.63
N ARG A 200 27.13 -25.89 22.67
CA ARG A 200 26.69 -24.52 22.30
C ARG A 200 26.15 -23.75 23.51
N ALA A 201 26.33 -22.43 23.54
CA ALA A 201 25.77 -21.54 24.56
C ALA A 201 24.24 -21.74 24.67
N PRO A 202 23.64 -21.62 25.88
CA PRO A 202 22.20 -21.79 26.07
C PRO A 202 21.43 -20.72 25.29
N VAL A 203 20.31 -21.13 24.69
CA VAL A 203 19.38 -20.22 24.01
C VAL A 203 18.77 -19.26 25.03
N THR A 204 18.75 -17.98 24.69
CA THR A 204 18.22 -16.89 25.53
C THR A 204 16.80 -16.49 25.11
N THR A 205 16.04 -15.87 26.02
CA THR A 205 14.71 -15.31 25.71
C THR A 205 14.80 -14.30 24.56
N ASP A 206 15.85 -13.48 24.51
CA ASP A 206 16.07 -12.48 23.46
C ASP A 206 16.25 -13.11 22.06
N GLU A 207 16.88 -14.28 21.98
CA GLU A 207 16.98 -15.02 20.72
C GLU A 207 15.61 -15.55 20.25
N VAL A 208 14.72 -15.92 21.17
CA VAL A 208 13.34 -16.30 20.81
C VAL A 208 12.55 -15.08 20.34
N HIS A 209 12.68 -13.93 21.01
CA HIS A 209 12.08 -12.67 20.54
C HIS A 209 12.58 -12.27 19.15
N ALA A 210 13.89 -12.41 18.90
CA ALA A 210 14.47 -12.17 17.59
C ALA A 210 13.87 -13.08 16.51
N ALA A 211 13.60 -14.36 16.81
CA ALA A 211 12.94 -15.26 15.87
C ALA A 211 11.51 -14.81 15.53
N TYR A 212 10.77 -14.33 16.53
CA TYR A 212 9.44 -13.74 16.32
C TYR A 212 9.50 -12.45 15.46
N ASP A 213 10.47 -11.57 15.70
CA ASP A 213 10.67 -10.36 14.91
C ASP A 213 11.01 -10.66 13.44
N VAL A 214 11.85 -11.66 13.18
CA VAL A 214 12.20 -12.08 11.82
C VAL A 214 10.99 -12.67 11.10
N PHE A 215 10.14 -13.45 11.80
CA PHE A 215 8.89 -13.94 11.24
C PHE A 215 7.91 -12.81 10.94
N PHE A 216 7.77 -11.85 11.86
CA PHE A 216 6.99 -10.63 11.64
C PHE A 216 7.48 -9.84 10.42
N ALA A 217 8.78 -9.56 10.35
CA ALA A 217 9.39 -8.83 9.23
C ALA A 217 9.18 -9.59 7.91
N SER A 218 9.25 -10.92 7.92
CA SER A 218 9.00 -11.76 6.74
C SER A 218 7.54 -11.66 6.30
N LEU A 219 6.57 -11.80 7.21
CA LEU A 219 5.14 -11.65 6.88
C LEU A 219 4.83 -10.24 6.36
N ALA A 220 5.30 -9.21 7.06
CA ALA A 220 5.11 -7.82 6.68
C ALA A 220 5.72 -7.51 5.31
N SER A 221 6.90 -8.06 5.01
CA SER A 221 7.63 -7.84 3.76
C SER A 221 7.08 -8.65 2.58
N VAL A 222 6.30 -9.70 2.81
CA VAL A 222 5.61 -10.45 1.75
C VAL A 222 4.23 -9.88 1.48
N PHE A 223 3.49 -9.51 2.53
CA PHE A 223 2.06 -9.25 2.43
C PHE A 223 1.64 -7.81 2.70
N PHE A 224 2.43 -7.00 3.42
CA PHE A 224 2.10 -5.61 3.80
C PHE A 224 0.65 -5.41 4.29
N PRO A 225 0.17 -6.19 5.26
CA PRO A 225 -1.21 -6.07 5.70
C PRO A 225 -1.41 -4.79 6.51
N CYS A 226 -2.49 -4.05 6.26
CA CYS A 226 -2.89 -2.90 7.10
C CYS A 226 -3.79 -3.39 8.24
N THR A 227 -3.20 -4.00 9.26
CA THR A 227 -3.95 -4.60 10.39
C THR A 227 -3.10 -4.64 11.65
N TYR A 228 -3.76 -4.81 12.81
CA TYR A 228 -3.06 -5.19 14.03
C TYR A 228 -2.91 -6.70 14.10
N GLY A 229 -1.86 -7.20 14.75
CA GLY A 229 -1.61 -8.63 14.78
C GLY A 229 -1.07 -9.14 16.11
N ALA A 230 -1.29 -10.44 16.35
CA ALA A 230 -0.63 -11.16 17.42
C ALA A 230 -0.29 -12.58 16.95
N VAL A 231 0.97 -12.97 17.12
CA VAL A 231 1.44 -14.31 16.80
C VAL A 231 1.41 -15.15 18.06
N PHE A 232 0.81 -16.33 17.96
CA PHE A 232 0.86 -17.39 18.97
C PHE A 232 1.70 -18.54 18.43
N LEU A 233 2.43 -19.21 19.32
CA LEU A 233 3.25 -20.37 18.96
C LEU A 233 2.42 -21.45 18.26
N ASN A 234 1.23 -21.72 18.80
CA ASN A 234 0.27 -22.70 18.28
C ASN A 234 -1.15 -22.40 18.81
N ASN A 235 -2.14 -23.19 18.37
CA ASN A 235 -3.53 -23.06 18.81
C ASN A 235 -3.73 -23.29 20.32
N ALA A 236 -2.92 -24.16 20.95
CA ALA A 236 -3.05 -24.41 22.38
C ALA A 236 -2.72 -23.16 23.22
N GLU A 237 -1.70 -22.40 22.81
CA GLU A 237 -1.34 -21.13 23.46
C GLU A 237 -2.40 -20.04 23.23
N PHE A 238 -3.05 -20.04 22.07
CA PHE A 238 -4.19 -19.15 21.80
C PHE A 238 -5.41 -19.50 22.66
N ILE A 239 -5.72 -20.79 22.85
CA ILE A 239 -6.82 -21.21 23.74
C ILE A 239 -6.56 -20.74 25.18
N LYS A 240 -5.31 -20.81 25.68
CA LYS A 240 -4.96 -20.28 27.00
C LYS A 240 -5.25 -18.77 27.11
N PHE A 241 -4.94 -18.01 26.06
CA PHE A 241 -5.29 -16.60 25.99
C PHE A 241 -6.81 -16.39 26.02
N VAL A 242 -7.58 -17.16 25.25
CA VAL A 242 -9.06 -17.08 25.25
C VAL A 242 -9.62 -17.38 26.65
N ASP A 243 -9.11 -18.39 27.35
CA ASP A 243 -9.52 -18.70 28.71
C ASP A 243 -9.21 -17.57 29.69
N TYR A 244 -8.01 -16.96 29.59
CA TYR A 244 -7.64 -15.76 30.35
C TYR A 244 -8.61 -14.61 30.07
N LEU A 245 -8.86 -14.31 28.80
CA LEU A 245 -9.74 -13.22 28.38
C LEU A 245 -11.17 -13.40 28.91
N ILE A 246 -11.68 -14.63 28.96
CA ILE A 246 -13.02 -14.89 29.51
C ILE A 246 -13.04 -14.77 31.02
N ALA A 247 -11.98 -15.17 31.72
CA ALA A 247 -11.86 -14.99 33.16
C ALA A 247 -11.85 -13.50 33.53
N GLU A 248 -11.09 -12.69 32.80
CA GLU A 248 -11.06 -11.23 32.99
C GLU A 248 -12.39 -10.58 32.63
N ALA A 249 -13.01 -10.96 31.50
CA ALA A 249 -14.33 -10.47 31.12
C ALA A 249 -15.40 -10.84 32.17
N THR A 250 -15.30 -12.01 32.81
CA THR A 250 -16.20 -12.40 33.91
C THR A 250 -16.02 -11.50 35.13
N THR A 251 -14.79 -11.15 35.46
CA THR A 251 -14.47 -10.22 36.55
C THR A 251 -15.03 -8.83 36.27
N LEU A 252 -14.79 -8.30 35.06
CA LEU A 252 -15.31 -7.01 34.62
C LEU A 252 -16.84 -6.96 34.58
N HIS A 253 -17.49 -8.04 34.12
CA HIS A 253 -18.95 -8.14 34.08
C HIS A 253 -19.55 -8.21 35.50
N THR A 254 -18.95 -9.00 36.39
CA THR A 254 -19.39 -9.08 37.80
C THR A 254 -19.25 -7.75 38.51
N ALA A 255 -18.22 -6.96 38.18
CA ALA A 255 -18.02 -5.60 38.65
C ALA A 255 -18.94 -4.56 37.95
N SER A 256 -19.80 -4.99 37.03
CA SER A 256 -20.69 -4.12 36.22
C SER A 256 -19.93 -3.06 35.39
N ILE A 257 -18.70 -3.36 35.00
CA ILE A 257 -17.86 -2.47 34.17
C ILE A 257 -18.17 -2.66 32.68
N ILE A 258 -18.40 -3.90 32.24
CA ILE A 258 -18.83 -4.22 30.87
C ILE A 258 -20.31 -4.64 30.84
N SER A 259 -20.98 -4.35 29.73
CA SER A 259 -22.37 -4.77 29.50
C SER A 259 -22.50 -6.28 29.28
N THR A 260 -23.70 -6.81 29.49
CA THR A 260 -24.03 -8.21 29.17
C THR A 260 -23.74 -8.54 27.70
N ASP A 261 -23.98 -7.60 26.78
CA ASP A 261 -23.70 -7.79 25.36
C ASP A 261 -22.21 -7.93 25.08
N THR A 262 -21.39 -7.07 25.68
CA THR A 262 -19.92 -7.14 25.60
C THR A 262 -19.40 -8.46 26.19
N PHE A 263 -19.96 -8.89 27.32
CA PHE A 263 -19.62 -10.17 27.93
C PHE A 263 -20.00 -11.36 27.04
N ASN A 264 -21.16 -11.33 26.38
CA ASN A 264 -21.58 -12.37 25.44
C ASN A 264 -20.66 -12.44 24.19
N GLN A 265 -20.13 -11.30 23.74
CA GLN A 265 -19.12 -11.28 22.67
C GLN A 265 -17.84 -11.99 23.13
N PHE A 266 -17.37 -11.75 24.36
CA PHE A 266 -16.24 -12.49 24.93
C PHE A 266 -16.50 -13.98 25.11
N GLN A 267 -17.69 -14.39 25.57
CA GLN A 267 -18.05 -15.81 25.66
C GLN A 267 -18.02 -16.50 24.29
N SER A 268 -18.38 -15.77 23.24
CA SER A 268 -18.38 -16.30 21.88
C SER A 268 -16.97 -16.56 21.33
N MET A 269 -15.93 -15.96 21.93
CA MET A 269 -14.51 -16.26 21.61
C MET A 269 -14.12 -17.71 21.91
N ARG A 270 -14.86 -18.42 22.78
CA ARG A 270 -14.64 -19.86 23.03
C ARG A 270 -14.76 -20.73 21.76
N ASN A 271 -15.53 -20.26 20.78
CA ASN A 271 -15.78 -21.00 19.54
C ASN A 271 -14.71 -20.78 18.48
N ILE A 272 -13.66 -20.02 18.81
CA ILE A 272 -12.65 -19.55 17.89
C ILE A 272 -11.38 -20.32 18.17
N THR A 273 -10.81 -20.88 17.10
CA THR A 273 -9.50 -21.53 17.13
C THR A 273 -8.64 -20.96 16.01
N ILE A 274 -7.34 -21.09 16.19
CA ILE A 274 -6.33 -20.86 15.16
C ILE A 274 -5.67 -22.18 14.76
N ASP A 275 -6.43 -23.28 14.68
CA ASP A 275 -5.89 -24.58 14.23
C ASP A 275 -5.34 -24.51 12.79
N ASP A 276 -5.91 -23.61 11.99
CA ASP A 276 -5.42 -23.24 10.66
C ASP A 276 -4.33 -22.15 10.76
N LEU A 277 -4.09 -21.40 9.69
CA LEU A 277 -3.05 -20.37 9.65
C LEU A 277 -3.35 -19.17 10.57
N THR A 278 -4.58 -18.67 10.55
CA THR A 278 -4.95 -17.40 11.19
C THR A 278 -6.43 -17.36 11.59
N ALA A 279 -6.77 -16.46 12.51
CA ALA A 279 -8.15 -16.02 12.77
C ALA A 279 -8.21 -14.48 12.74
N GLU A 280 -9.15 -13.94 11.97
CA GLU A 280 -9.28 -12.50 11.74
C GLU A 280 -10.56 -11.93 12.35
N PHE A 281 -10.48 -10.70 12.85
CA PHE A 281 -11.59 -9.97 13.45
C PHE A 281 -11.67 -8.56 12.91
N LEU A 282 -12.88 -8.16 12.54
CA LEU A 282 -13.25 -6.76 12.41
C LEU A 282 -13.66 -6.26 13.79
N LEU A 283 -12.94 -5.28 14.29
CA LEU A 283 -13.20 -4.63 15.57
C LEU A 283 -14.05 -3.38 15.40
N ARG A 284 -13.83 -2.64 14.32
CA ARG A 284 -14.53 -1.37 14.02
C ARG A 284 -14.81 -1.28 12.53
N LYS A 285 -15.83 -0.50 12.16
CA LYS A 285 -16.21 -0.36 10.75
C LYS A 285 -15.20 0.48 9.96
N ASP A 286 -14.73 1.57 10.55
CA ASP A 286 -13.80 2.53 9.96
C ASP A 286 -13.15 3.37 11.08
N GLU A 287 -12.21 4.24 10.71
CA GLU A 287 -11.47 5.09 11.65
C GLU A 287 -12.36 6.08 12.43
N HIS A 288 -13.54 6.42 11.90
CA HIS A 288 -14.50 7.36 12.50
C HIS A 288 -15.47 6.69 13.47
N ASP A 289 -15.52 5.35 13.49
CA ASP A 289 -16.30 4.56 14.42
C ASP A 289 -15.64 4.60 15.81
N THR A 290 -16.10 5.57 16.62
CA THR A 290 -15.66 5.73 18.00
C THR A 290 -16.15 4.55 18.83
N THR A 291 -15.23 3.87 19.50
CA THR A 291 -15.58 2.78 20.42
C THR A 291 -15.58 3.30 21.85
N ASP A 292 -16.69 3.09 22.55
CA ASP A 292 -16.80 3.43 23.96
C ASP A 292 -15.72 2.70 24.76
N ASP A 293 -15.25 3.32 25.84
CA ASP A 293 -14.39 2.64 26.80
C ASP A 293 -15.09 1.39 27.34
N TYR A 294 -14.31 0.33 27.54
CA TYR A 294 -14.77 -1.01 27.91
C TYR A 294 -15.67 -1.73 26.87
N SER A 295 -15.90 -1.18 25.68
CA SER A 295 -16.45 -1.95 24.56
C SER A 295 -15.57 -3.16 24.22
N PHE A 296 -16.16 -4.15 23.53
CA PHE A 296 -15.43 -5.38 23.18
C PHE A 296 -14.09 -5.13 22.46
N PRO A 297 -14.00 -4.27 21.42
CA PRO A 297 -12.73 -3.93 20.79
C PRO A 297 -11.66 -3.40 21.76
N ARG A 298 -12.03 -2.43 22.59
CA ARG A 298 -11.13 -1.77 23.54
C ARG A 298 -10.62 -2.74 24.60
N THR A 299 -11.55 -3.50 25.17
CA THR A 299 -11.25 -4.48 26.21
C THR A 299 -10.42 -5.65 25.65
N LEU A 300 -10.73 -6.15 24.44
CA LEU A 300 -9.98 -7.21 23.79
C LEU A 300 -8.51 -6.82 23.60
N ILE A 301 -8.25 -5.64 23.03
CA ILE A 301 -6.89 -5.17 22.75
C ILE A 301 -6.13 -4.90 24.05
N SER A 302 -6.79 -4.29 25.05
CA SER A 302 -6.18 -4.10 26.37
C SER A 302 -5.80 -5.42 27.03
N LEU A 303 -6.69 -6.41 27.05
CA LEU A 303 -6.41 -7.73 27.64
C LEU A 303 -5.35 -8.50 26.85
N LEU A 304 -5.32 -8.38 25.53
CA LEU A 304 -4.27 -8.96 24.70
C LEU A 304 -2.90 -8.38 25.04
N HIS A 305 -2.78 -7.06 25.18
CA HIS A 305 -1.53 -6.42 25.58
C HIS A 305 -1.06 -6.93 26.95
N SER A 306 -1.97 -6.97 27.93
CA SER A 306 -1.66 -7.49 29.27
C SER A 306 -1.21 -8.95 29.23
N TRP A 307 -1.89 -9.81 28.46
CA TRP A 307 -1.53 -11.21 28.31
C TRP A 307 -0.12 -11.37 27.74
N VAL A 308 0.17 -10.72 26.61
CA VAL A 308 1.48 -10.86 25.95
C VAL A 308 2.58 -10.27 26.84
N TYR A 309 2.35 -9.13 27.49
CA TYR A 309 3.30 -8.53 28.42
C TYR A 309 3.63 -9.47 29.60
N HIS A 310 2.61 -10.09 30.20
CA HIS A 310 2.79 -11.06 31.27
C HIS A 310 3.49 -12.34 30.78
N ASN A 311 3.17 -12.80 29.57
CA ASN A 311 3.85 -13.95 28.95
C ASN A 311 5.36 -13.68 28.80
N HIS A 312 5.73 -12.50 28.28
CA HIS A 312 7.12 -12.08 28.10
C HIS A 312 7.85 -11.93 29.44
N SER A 313 7.23 -11.24 30.40
CA SER A 313 7.81 -11.03 31.73
C SER A 313 8.03 -12.35 32.48
N ASN A 314 7.08 -13.28 32.37
CA ASN A 314 7.20 -14.62 32.95
C ASN A 314 8.26 -15.46 32.24
N ALA A 315 8.36 -15.38 30.92
CA ALA A 315 9.39 -16.06 30.14
C ALA A 315 10.80 -15.59 30.54
N GLN A 316 11.01 -14.29 30.67
CA GLN A 316 12.27 -13.72 31.15
C GLN A 316 12.60 -14.15 32.59
N THR A 317 11.64 -14.02 33.51
CA THR A 317 11.85 -14.33 34.94
C THR A 317 12.17 -15.80 35.18
N ASN A 318 11.53 -16.69 34.42
CA ASN A 318 11.68 -18.15 34.58
C ASN A 318 12.67 -18.77 33.60
N ASN A 319 13.38 -17.96 32.81
CA ASN A 319 14.27 -18.41 31.73
C ASN A 319 13.61 -19.47 30.83
N ASN A 320 12.40 -19.16 30.38
CA ASN A 320 11.58 -19.99 29.50
C ASN A 320 11.32 -19.28 28.16
N ALA A 321 10.85 -20.00 27.15
CA ALA A 321 10.51 -19.39 25.87
C ALA A 321 9.18 -18.62 25.94
N PRO A 322 9.11 -17.37 25.43
CA PRO A 322 7.83 -16.71 25.20
C PRO A 322 7.03 -17.48 24.15
N THR A 323 5.71 -17.52 24.30
CA THR A 323 4.83 -18.31 23.43
C THR A 323 3.92 -17.46 22.54
N CYS A 324 4.02 -16.15 22.66
CA CYS A 324 3.29 -15.20 21.80
C CYS A 324 4.05 -13.89 21.65
N THR A 325 3.67 -13.08 20.66
CA THR A 325 4.13 -11.69 20.53
C THR A 325 3.06 -10.83 19.84
N LEU A 326 3.14 -9.51 20.02
CA LEU A 326 2.35 -8.54 19.26
C LEU A 326 3.08 -8.21 17.95
N THR A 327 2.32 -8.04 16.87
CA THR A 327 2.84 -7.70 15.53
C THR A 327 2.05 -6.53 14.92
N PRO A 328 2.42 -5.28 15.27
CA PRO A 328 1.84 -4.09 14.64
C PRO A 328 2.33 -3.96 13.20
N PHE A 329 1.52 -4.39 12.22
CA PHE A 329 1.87 -4.20 10.80
C PHE A 329 1.65 -2.75 10.33
N SER A 330 0.82 -2.00 11.06
CA SER A 330 0.48 -0.59 10.83
C SER A 330 0.48 0.17 12.16
N VAL A 331 1.07 1.37 12.19
CA VAL A 331 1.04 2.28 13.36
C VAL A 331 -0.37 2.79 13.61
N THR A 332 -1.11 3.11 12.56
CA THR A 332 -2.53 3.50 12.65
C THR A 332 -3.34 2.38 13.30
N GLN A 333 -3.12 1.13 12.88
CA GLN A 333 -3.79 -0.03 13.46
C GLN A 333 -3.26 -0.40 14.85
N TRP A 334 -2.04 -0.01 15.22
CA TRP A 334 -1.53 -0.17 16.58
C TRP A 334 -2.19 0.78 17.57
N ILE A 335 -2.40 2.04 17.16
CA ILE A 335 -3.06 3.06 17.97
C ILE A 335 -4.54 2.77 18.07
N MET A 336 -5.20 2.57 16.92
CA MET A 336 -6.64 2.40 16.85
C MET A 336 -7.01 1.21 15.94
N PRO A 337 -6.88 -0.04 16.44
CA PRO A 337 -7.17 -1.22 15.64
C PRO A 337 -8.60 -1.20 15.08
N GLU A 338 -8.73 -1.27 13.76
CA GLU A 338 -9.98 -1.58 13.07
C GLU A 338 -10.12 -3.08 12.90
N THR A 339 -8.99 -3.75 12.69
CA THR A 339 -8.91 -5.18 12.46
C THR A 339 -7.78 -5.77 13.29
N ILE A 340 -7.94 -7.04 13.66
CA ILE A 340 -6.88 -7.83 14.27
C ILE A 340 -6.78 -9.20 13.63
N VAL A 341 -5.55 -9.67 13.40
CA VAL A 341 -5.23 -11.01 12.92
C VAL A 341 -4.44 -11.77 13.98
N PHE A 342 -5.00 -12.87 14.47
CA PHE A 342 -4.29 -13.85 15.28
C PHE A 342 -3.61 -14.87 14.36
N ILE A 343 -2.32 -15.11 14.57
CA ILE A 343 -1.46 -15.87 13.66
C ILE A 343 -0.90 -17.10 14.39
N ASN A 344 -1.05 -18.28 13.80
CA ASN A 344 -0.47 -19.52 14.31
C ASN A 344 0.91 -19.78 13.66
N ALA A 345 1.99 -19.63 14.42
CA ALA A 345 3.35 -19.87 13.92
C ALA A 345 3.59 -21.33 13.52
N GLU A 346 3.09 -22.30 14.30
CA GLU A 346 3.20 -23.73 14.00
C GLU A 346 2.50 -24.11 12.69
N ALA A 347 1.28 -23.64 12.48
CA ALA A 347 0.55 -23.89 11.23
C ALA A 347 1.30 -23.29 10.02
N HIS A 348 1.85 -22.07 10.16
CA HIS A 348 2.66 -21.45 9.11
C HIS A 348 3.96 -22.22 8.81
N ALA A 349 4.58 -22.84 9.81
CA ALA A 349 5.78 -23.66 9.63
C ALA A 349 5.51 -24.95 8.84
N HIS A 350 4.27 -25.46 8.86
CA HIS A 350 3.90 -26.74 8.26
C HIS A 350 3.07 -26.62 6.97
N ALA A 351 2.43 -25.48 6.72
CA ALA A 351 1.60 -25.27 5.54
C ALA A 351 2.43 -25.15 4.24
N SER A 352 1.75 -25.35 3.11
CA SER A 352 2.36 -25.12 1.80
C SER A 352 2.46 -23.62 1.50
N SER A 353 3.42 -23.22 0.67
CA SER A 353 3.56 -21.82 0.26
C SER A 353 2.29 -21.28 -0.41
N GLN A 354 1.59 -22.13 -1.17
CA GLN A 354 0.36 -21.75 -1.85
C GLN A 354 -0.79 -21.46 -0.88
N ASP A 355 -0.91 -22.23 0.20
CA ASP A 355 -1.98 -22.04 1.19
C ASP A 355 -1.78 -20.74 1.98
N ILE A 356 -0.54 -20.47 2.38
CA ILE A 356 -0.18 -19.22 3.06
C ILE A 356 -0.37 -18.02 2.13
N GLU A 357 0.12 -18.07 0.88
CA GLU A 357 -0.10 -16.99 -0.10
C GLU A 357 -1.57 -16.73 -0.35
N LYS A 358 -2.37 -17.80 -0.50
CA LYS A 358 -3.81 -17.70 -0.69
C LYS A 358 -4.46 -17.01 0.52
N LYS A 359 -4.18 -17.48 1.73
CA LYS A 359 -4.80 -16.98 2.94
C LYS A 359 -4.49 -15.50 3.19
N TRP A 360 -3.23 -15.09 3.05
CA TRP A 360 -2.86 -13.70 3.26
C TRP A 360 -3.35 -12.75 2.14
N LYS A 361 -3.48 -13.24 0.91
CA LYS A 361 -4.20 -12.50 -0.15
C LYS A 361 -5.68 -12.32 0.18
N GLU A 362 -6.34 -13.34 0.73
CA GLU A 362 -7.72 -13.25 1.20
C GLU A 362 -7.87 -12.22 2.33
N ILE A 363 -6.94 -12.20 3.28
CA ILE A 363 -6.89 -11.19 4.35
C ILE A 363 -6.81 -9.79 3.75
N ASN A 364 -5.80 -9.52 2.91
CA ASN A 364 -5.62 -8.19 2.31
C ASN A 364 -6.84 -7.75 1.49
N ALA A 365 -7.42 -8.64 0.69
CA ALA A 365 -8.61 -8.33 -0.09
C ALA A 365 -9.82 -8.00 0.81
N ALA A 366 -9.95 -8.66 1.97
CA ALA A 366 -10.98 -8.36 2.95
C ALA A 366 -10.75 -7.01 3.64
N LEU A 367 -9.49 -6.64 3.90
CA LEU A 367 -9.11 -5.34 4.48
C LEU A 367 -9.42 -4.16 3.54
N THR A 368 -9.35 -4.36 2.21
CA THR A 368 -9.59 -3.31 1.20
C THR A 368 -11.03 -3.25 0.67
N GLY A 369 -11.89 -4.20 1.03
CA GLY A 369 -13.28 -4.25 0.58
C GLY A 369 -14.22 -3.38 1.43
N SER A 370 -15.35 -2.93 0.87
CA SER A 370 -16.42 -2.32 1.67
C SER A 370 -17.04 -3.37 2.58
N ILE A 371 -16.60 -3.40 3.84
CA ILE A 371 -16.95 -4.46 4.77
C ILE A 371 -18.45 -4.40 5.09
N ARG A 372 -19.15 -5.50 4.83
CA ARG A 372 -20.51 -5.74 5.33
C ARG A 372 -20.42 -5.94 6.84
N ILE A 373 -21.08 -5.05 7.57
CA ILE A 373 -21.31 -5.14 9.01
C ILE A 373 -21.85 -6.53 9.35
N MET A 374 -21.08 -7.31 10.11
CA MET A 374 -21.51 -8.59 10.68
C MET A 374 -22.18 -8.32 12.03
N SER A 375 -23.40 -8.82 12.21
CA SER A 375 -24.09 -8.71 13.51
C SER A 375 -23.54 -9.73 14.50
N PRO A 376 -23.66 -9.50 15.82
CA PRO A 376 -23.10 -10.36 16.88
C PRO A 376 -23.57 -11.82 16.85
N ASN A 377 -24.64 -12.14 16.12
CA ASN A 377 -25.19 -13.49 16.03
C ASN A 377 -24.52 -14.37 14.96
N ALA A 378 -23.53 -13.86 14.25
CA ALA A 378 -22.81 -14.58 13.20
C ALA A 378 -21.29 -14.53 13.43
N ILE A 379 -20.83 -15.07 14.56
CA ILE A 379 -19.44 -15.53 14.68
C ILE A 379 -19.35 -16.83 13.87
N SER A 380 -19.27 -16.69 12.55
CA SER A 380 -18.94 -17.77 11.63
C SER A 380 -17.84 -17.27 10.70
N LYS A 381 -16.75 -18.04 10.66
CA LYS A 381 -15.54 -17.90 9.85
C LYS A 381 -15.75 -17.08 8.56
N LEU A 382 -14.80 -16.19 8.27
CA LEU A 382 -14.59 -15.42 7.03
C LEU A 382 -14.33 -16.32 5.77
N GLN A 383 -15.03 -17.44 5.63
CA GLN A 383 -14.92 -18.38 4.53
C GLN A 383 -16.17 -18.35 3.67
N SER A 384 -16.38 -17.28 2.90
CA SER A 384 -17.14 -17.36 1.63
C SER A 384 -17.12 -16.04 0.83
N ALA A 385 -16.05 -15.82 0.06
CA ALA A 385 -16.12 -15.01 -1.16
C ALA A 385 -14.95 -15.29 -2.14
N GLN A 386 -15.25 -16.18 -3.10
CA GLN A 386 -14.82 -16.21 -4.51
C GLN A 386 -13.36 -16.46 -4.92
N HIS A 387 -13.20 -17.61 -5.59
CA HIS A 387 -12.12 -18.04 -6.46
C HIS A 387 -12.23 -17.46 -7.88
N LEU A 388 -11.08 -17.18 -8.54
CA LEU A 388 -10.66 -17.75 -9.85
C LEU A 388 -9.37 -17.06 -10.38
N GLY A 389 -8.31 -17.83 -10.72
CA GLY A 389 -7.35 -17.40 -11.76
C GLY A 389 -5.82 -17.55 -11.60
N VAL A 390 -5.25 -18.36 -10.70
CA VAL A 390 -3.79 -18.26 -10.39
C VAL A 390 -2.83 -19.05 -11.31
N GLN A 391 -3.29 -19.93 -12.21
CA GLN A 391 -2.36 -20.74 -13.01
C GLN A 391 -1.77 -20.06 -14.27
N ALA A 392 -2.38 -18.98 -14.78
CA ALA A 392 -1.89 -18.30 -15.99
C ALA A 392 -0.76 -17.27 -15.72
N GLN A 393 -0.69 -16.73 -14.50
CA GLN A 393 0.24 -15.66 -14.10
C GLN A 393 1.70 -16.16 -13.96
N MET A 394 1.90 -17.39 -13.49
CA MET A 394 3.24 -17.95 -13.25
C MET A 394 4.04 -18.25 -14.53
N GLN A 395 3.38 -18.46 -15.67
CA GLN A 395 4.07 -18.65 -16.96
C GLN A 395 4.48 -17.32 -17.60
N ALA A 396 3.76 -16.21 -17.32
CA ALA A 396 4.08 -14.89 -17.85
C ALA A 396 5.30 -14.24 -17.16
N LEU A 397 5.48 -14.48 -15.85
CA LEU A 397 6.58 -13.93 -15.05
C LEU A 397 7.97 -14.44 -15.47
N ARG A 398 8.06 -15.67 -15.97
CA ARG A 398 9.34 -16.27 -16.39
C ARG A 398 9.84 -15.77 -17.75
N ALA A 399 8.96 -15.26 -18.60
CA ALA A 399 9.31 -14.72 -19.92
C ALA A 399 9.85 -13.27 -19.86
N ARG A 400 9.45 -12.48 -18.84
CA ARG A 400 9.82 -11.06 -18.69
C ARG A 400 11.27 -10.80 -18.24
N LYS A 401 11.90 -11.75 -17.54
CA LYS A 401 13.24 -11.58 -16.93
C LYS A 401 14.40 -11.41 -17.91
N ASN A 402 14.25 -11.81 -19.17
CA ASN A 402 15.39 -11.91 -20.11
C ASN A 402 15.68 -10.63 -20.94
N HIS A 403 14.93 -9.54 -20.77
CA HIS A 403 15.09 -8.32 -21.60
C HIS A 403 15.35 -7.01 -20.82
N GLN A 404 15.57 -7.07 -19.50
CA GLN A 404 15.36 -5.94 -18.58
C GLN A 404 16.57 -5.02 -18.26
N THR A 405 17.74 -5.19 -18.87
CA THR A 405 18.95 -4.49 -18.40
C THR A 405 19.21 -3.09 -18.99
N ALA A 406 18.32 -2.53 -19.82
CA ALA A 406 18.71 -1.40 -20.68
C ALA A 406 18.20 0.00 -20.30
N GLN A 407 17.19 0.21 -19.45
CA GLN A 407 16.60 1.57 -19.29
C GLN A 407 16.05 1.86 -17.87
N LYS A 408 16.93 1.93 -16.87
CA LYS A 408 16.59 2.47 -15.54
C LYS A 408 17.21 3.85 -15.35
N ARG A 409 16.50 4.92 -15.72
CA ARG A 409 16.84 6.30 -15.35
C ARG A 409 15.64 6.87 -14.57
N ALA A 410 15.92 7.55 -13.46
CA ALA A 410 14.90 8.27 -12.69
C ALA A 410 14.31 9.44 -13.50
N ALA A 411 13.01 9.66 -13.35
CA ALA A 411 12.28 10.81 -13.85
C ALA A 411 12.81 12.10 -13.23
N GLN A 412 12.91 13.15 -14.03
CA GLN A 412 13.09 14.52 -13.56
C GLN A 412 11.89 15.37 -13.98
N GLU A 413 11.56 16.39 -13.20
CA GLU A 413 10.43 17.28 -13.48
C GLU A 413 10.54 17.97 -14.86
N ASN A 414 11.77 18.11 -15.37
CA ASN A 414 12.10 18.66 -16.69
C ASN A 414 11.84 17.69 -17.85
N ASP A 415 11.58 16.41 -17.57
CA ASP A 415 11.16 15.45 -18.59
C ASP A 415 9.71 15.75 -19.05
N PHE A 416 8.96 16.54 -18.26
CA PHE A 416 7.60 16.95 -18.55
C PHE A 416 7.51 18.41 -19.02
N SER A 417 6.50 18.71 -19.83
CA SER A 417 6.27 20.05 -20.39
C SER A 417 6.05 21.09 -19.29
N GLN A 418 6.87 22.15 -19.29
CA GLN A 418 6.72 23.31 -18.41
C GLN A 418 5.37 24.02 -18.61
N ALA A 419 4.85 24.03 -19.84
CA ALA A 419 3.54 24.58 -20.15
C ALA A 419 2.44 23.55 -19.93
N LEU A 420 1.29 24.00 -19.38
CA LEU A 420 0.10 23.18 -19.23
C LEU A 420 -0.31 22.59 -20.60
N PRO A 421 -0.46 21.26 -20.71
CA PRO A 421 -0.84 20.65 -21.98
C PRO A 421 -2.25 21.06 -22.40
N SER A 422 -2.41 21.36 -23.69
CA SER A 422 -3.74 21.61 -24.24
C SER A 422 -4.57 20.31 -24.27
N PRO A 423 -5.90 20.38 -24.08
CA PRO A 423 -6.79 19.22 -24.26
C PRO A 423 -6.57 18.49 -25.60
N GLN A 424 -6.29 19.23 -26.66
CA GLN A 424 -6.04 18.68 -28.00
C GLN A 424 -4.76 17.83 -28.04
N THR A 425 -3.70 18.24 -27.34
CA THR A 425 -2.44 17.49 -27.25
C THR A 425 -2.68 16.11 -26.62
N ILE A 426 -3.46 16.09 -25.54
CA ILE A 426 -3.83 14.86 -24.84
C ILE A 426 -4.65 13.95 -25.76
N VAL A 427 -5.71 14.50 -26.38
CA VAL A 427 -6.59 13.76 -27.31
C VAL A 427 -5.80 13.13 -28.45
N LEU A 428 -4.84 13.86 -29.04
CA LEU A 428 -4.00 13.33 -30.12
C LEU A 428 -3.07 12.21 -29.63
N SER A 429 -2.52 12.32 -28.41
CA SER A 429 -1.65 11.31 -27.82
C SER A 429 -2.42 10.01 -27.54
N VAL A 430 -3.62 10.11 -26.98
CA VAL A 430 -4.51 8.96 -26.75
C VAL A 430 -4.89 8.30 -28.07
N ALA A 431 -5.26 9.09 -29.09
CA ALA A 431 -5.60 8.57 -30.41
C ALA A 431 -4.43 7.84 -31.09
N ASP A 432 -3.22 8.38 -30.98
CA ASP A 432 -2.01 7.75 -31.52
C ASP A 432 -1.73 6.39 -30.86
N VAL A 433 -1.77 6.31 -29.52
CA VAL A 433 -1.58 5.05 -28.78
C VAL A 433 -2.66 4.04 -29.16
N LEU A 434 -3.94 4.43 -29.13
CA LEU A 434 -5.06 3.54 -29.45
C LEU A 434 -4.92 2.95 -30.87
N SER A 435 -4.40 3.73 -31.83
CA SER A 435 -4.18 3.26 -33.21
C SER A 435 -3.07 2.23 -33.36
N LYS A 436 -2.12 2.19 -32.40
CA LYS A 436 -0.98 1.28 -32.35
C LYS A 436 -1.26 -0.01 -31.59
N LEU A 437 -2.34 -0.05 -30.79
CA LEU A 437 -2.71 -1.24 -30.05
C LEU A 437 -3.18 -2.38 -30.97
N THR A 438 -2.94 -3.61 -30.54
CA THR A 438 -3.30 -4.81 -31.29
C THR A 438 -4.82 -4.94 -31.43
N HIS A 439 -5.27 -5.44 -32.58
CA HIS A 439 -6.69 -5.71 -32.79
C HIS A 439 -7.20 -6.77 -31.81
N VAL A 440 -8.39 -6.52 -31.26
CA VAL A 440 -9.08 -7.40 -30.30
C VAL A 440 -10.11 -8.28 -31.00
N ARG A 441 -10.64 -9.28 -30.29
CA ARG A 441 -11.64 -10.19 -30.86
C ARG A 441 -13.02 -9.54 -31.01
N GLN A 442 -13.39 -8.69 -30.06
CA GLN A 442 -14.68 -8.00 -29.99
C GLN A 442 -14.50 -6.59 -29.42
N SER A 443 -15.35 -5.65 -29.83
CA SER A 443 -15.36 -4.28 -29.35
C SER A 443 -16.71 -3.63 -29.63
N GLN A 444 -17.11 -2.68 -28.78
CA GLN A 444 -18.26 -1.78 -29.00
C GLN A 444 -18.06 -0.81 -30.17
N ASN A 445 -16.83 -0.74 -30.70
CA ASN A 445 -16.35 0.24 -31.66
C ASN A 445 -15.77 -0.40 -32.95
N PRO A 446 -16.53 -1.24 -33.67
CA PRO A 446 -16.03 -1.88 -34.89
C PRO A 446 -15.80 -0.89 -36.03
N GLN A 447 -14.63 -0.97 -36.66
CA GLN A 447 -14.31 -0.22 -37.87
C GLN A 447 -14.50 -1.07 -39.12
N LYS A 448 -15.18 -0.51 -40.13
CA LYS A 448 -15.43 -1.18 -41.42
C LYS A 448 -14.36 -0.78 -42.42
N TYR A 449 -13.64 -1.75 -42.96
CA TYR A 449 -12.63 -1.56 -43.99
C TYR A 449 -13.12 -2.10 -45.33
N GLN A 450 -12.80 -1.38 -46.40
CA GLN A 450 -13.09 -1.79 -47.76
C GLN A 450 -11.80 -1.74 -48.58
N LYS A 451 -11.46 -2.85 -49.26
CA LYS A 451 -10.29 -2.94 -50.13
C LYS A 451 -10.72 -3.48 -51.49
N LYS A 452 -10.20 -2.88 -52.57
CA LYS A 452 -10.33 -3.43 -53.92
C LYS A 452 -9.30 -4.55 -54.14
N THR A 453 -9.71 -5.66 -54.71
CA THR A 453 -8.84 -6.80 -55.02
C THR A 453 -9.23 -7.45 -56.35
N LEU A 454 -8.23 -7.92 -57.10
CA LEU A 454 -8.45 -8.68 -58.33
C LEU A 454 -8.88 -10.14 -58.05
N THR A 455 -8.65 -10.64 -56.84
CA THR A 455 -9.06 -11.99 -56.42
C THR A 455 -10.58 -12.14 -56.20
N ARG A 456 -11.34 -11.05 -56.33
CA ARG A 456 -12.80 -11.05 -56.21
C ARG A 456 -13.38 -10.31 -57.41
N ALA A 457 -14.35 -10.92 -58.08
CA ALA A 457 -15.00 -10.30 -59.23
C ALA A 457 -15.74 -9.00 -58.85
N SER A 458 -15.72 -8.03 -59.77
CA SER A 458 -16.49 -6.79 -59.63
C SER A 458 -17.98 -7.06 -59.78
N ARG A 459 -18.79 -6.50 -58.87
CA ARG A 459 -20.26 -6.59 -58.95
C ARG A 459 -20.85 -5.93 -60.21
N ARG A 460 -20.18 -4.92 -60.77
CA ARG A 460 -20.65 -4.18 -61.96
C ARG A 460 -20.21 -4.83 -63.27
N HIS A 461 -19.08 -5.54 -63.25
CA HIS A 461 -18.52 -6.24 -64.41
C HIS A 461 -17.97 -7.60 -63.94
N PRO A 462 -18.84 -8.60 -63.72
CA PRO A 462 -18.46 -9.90 -63.15
C PRO A 462 -17.49 -10.68 -64.05
N ASP A 463 -17.64 -10.54 -65.37
CA ASP A 463 -16.91 -11.34 -66.37
C ASP A 463 -15.60 -10.69 -66.82
N ASN A 464 -15.23 -9.52 -66.26
CA ASN A 464 -13.99 -8.83 -66.61
C ASN A 464 -12.92 -9.07 -65.53
N PRO A 465 -11.95 -9.99 -65.76
CA PRO A 465 -10.93 -10.34 -64.77
C PRO A 465 -9.95 -9.20 -64.47
N ASN A 466 -9.91 -8.16 -65.31
CA ASN A 466 -9.05 -6.99 -65.10
C ASN A 466 -9.69 -5.94 -64.18
N VAL A 467 -10.94 -6.15 -63.72
CA VAL A 467 -11.66 -5.20 -62.85
C VAL A 467 -11.78 -5.75 -61.43
N SER A 468 -11.04 -5.14 -60.51
CA SER A 468 -11.04 -5.52 -59.09
C SER A 468 -12.41 -5.34 -58.42
N GLY A 469 -12.88 -6.38 -57.73
CA GLY A 469 -14.04 -6.34 -56.84
C GLY A 469 -13.69 -5.79 -55.45
N THR A 470 -14.72 -5.54 -54.63
CA THR A 470 -14.57 -4.95 -53.28
C THR A 470 -14.73 -6.02 -52.20
N VAL A 471 -13.72 -6.16 -51.34
CA VAL A 471 -13.78 -6.95 -50.11
C VAL A 471 -14.06 -6.01 -48.94
N LYS A 472 -15.05 -6.35 -48.13
CA LYS A 472 -15.38 -5.66 -46.88
C LYS A 472 -14.89 -6.52 -45.71
N SER A 473 -14.21 -5.92 -44.74
CA SER A 473 -13.80 -6.57 -43.50
C SER A 473 -14.16 -5.67 -42.30
N LYS A 474 -14.35 -6.28 -41.14
CA LYS A 474 -14.49 -5.57 -39.87
C LYS A 474 -13.21 -5.77 -39.07
N ARG A 475 -12.70 -4.71 -38.48
CA ARG A 475 -11.59 -4.76 -37.53
C ARG A 475 -12.05 -4.16 -36.20
N PHE A 476 -11.62 -4.76 -35.12
CA PHE A 476 -11.98 -4.34 -33.76
C PHE A 476 -10.71 -3.80 -33.10
N TYR A 477 -10.75 -2.53 -32.74
CA TYR A 477 -9.72 -1.91 -31.90
C TYR A 477 -10.15 -2.04 -30.43
N PRO A 478 -9.22 -2.00 -29.48
CA PRO A 478 -9.56 -1.96 -28.06
C PRO A 478 -10.62 -0.90 -27.75
N ASP A 479 -11.59 -1.25 -26.91
CA ASP A 479 -12.51 -0.25 -26.36
C ASP A 479 -11.77 0.64 -25.35
N LEU A 480 -12.20 1.89 -25.23
CA LEU A 480 -11.63 2.85 -24.27
C LEU A 480 -12.45 2.82 -22.97
N HIS A 481 -11.79 2.57 -21.85
CA HIS A 481 -12.35 2.75 -20.50
C HIS A 481 -11.65 3.91 -19.84
N VAL A 482 -12.41 4.94 -19.44
CA VAL A 482 -11.87 6.09 -18.74
C VAL A 482 -12.25 6.05 -17.26
N TYR A 483 -11.23 6.16 -16.41
CA TYR A 483 -11.33 6.29 -14.97
C TYR A 483 -11.02 7.73 -14.60
N VAL A 484 -11.99 8.44 -14.02
CA VAL A 484 -11.83 9.85 -13.64
C VAL A 484 -11.66 9.96 -12.13
N ASP A 485 -10.58 10.60 -11.73
CA ASP A 485 -10.31 10.91 -10.33
C ASP A 485 -11.33 11.91 -9.80
N THR A 486 -11.95 11.56 -8.69
CA THR A 486 -12.88 12.39 -7.93
C THR A 486 -12.52 12.41 -6.44
N SER A 487 -11.25 12.17 -6.13
CA SER A 487 -10.70 12.28 -4.78
C SER A 487 -10.74 13.72 -4.24
N GLY A 488 -10.51 13.88 -2.93
CA GLY A 488 -10.60 15.17 -2.25
C GLY A 488 -9.67 16.26 -2.78
N SER A 489 -8.58 15.90 -3.45
CA SER A 489 -7.65 16.85 -4.08
C SER A 489 -8.18 17.42 -5.40
N ILE A 490 -9.24 16.85 -5.97
CA ILE A 490 -9.81 17.26 -7.24
C ILE A 490 -10.85 18.37 -7.04
N SER A 491 -10.52 19.58 -7.51
CA SER A 491 -11.46 20.70 -7.50
C SER A 491 -12.62 20.49 -8.47
N GLU A 492 -13.74 21.18 -8.23
CA GLU A 492 -14.90 21.12 -9.13
C GLU A 492 -14.54 21.60 -10.56
N GLU A 493 -13.67 22.60 -10.67
CA GLU A 493 -13.21 23.12 -11.96
C GLU A 493 -12.31 22.11 -12.68
N SER A 494 -11.37 21.48 -11.98
CA SER A 494 -10.53 20.39 -12.52
C SER A 494 -11.37 19.20 -13.01
N TYR A 495 -12.44 18.86 -12.28
CA TYR A 495 -13.42 17.87 -12.73
C TYR A 495 -14.18 18.31 -13.99
N ARG A 496 -14.64 19.57 -14.06
CA ARG A 496 -15.31 20.11 -15.25
C ARG A 496 -14.39 20.07 -16.47
N ASN A 497 -13.10 20.35 -16.30
CA ASN A 497 -12.10 20.24 -17.36
C ASN A 497 -11.95 18.80 -17.87
N SER A 498 -12.01 17.81 -16.98
CA SER A 498 -12.03 16.38 -17.35
C SER A 498 -13.25 16.01 -18.18
N VAL A 499 -14.43 16.52 -17.83
CA VAL A 499 -15.65 16.32 -18.61
C VAL A 499 -15.49 16.89 -20.03
N VAL A 500 -14.89 18.07 -20.17
CA VAL A 500 -14.60 18.66 -21.48
C VAL A 500 -13.62 17.80 -22.29
N LEU A 501 -12.55 17.33 -21.66
CA LEU A 501 -11.57 16.45 -22.28
C LEU A 501 -12.19 15.14 -22.78
N LEU A 502 -13.05 14.52 -21.97
CA LEU A 502 -13.82 13.32 -22.33
C LEU A 502 -14.73 13.55 -23.54
N MET A 503 -15.43 14.69 -23.58
CA MET A 503 -16.26 15.05 -24.73
C MET A 503 -15.42 15.20 -26.01
N GLN A 504 -14.22 15.81 -25.90
CA GLN A 504 -13.30 15.94 -27.03
C GLN A 504 -12.74 14.59 -27.49
N LEU A 505 -12.38 13.70 -26.56
CA LEU A 505 -11.95 12.33 -26.86
C LEU A 505 -13.05 11.56 -27.60
N ALA A 506 -14.27 11.55 -27.06
CA ALA A 506 -15.41 10.86 -27.64
C ALA A 506 -15.74 11.37 -29.05
N THR A 507 -15.73 12.70 -29.23
CA THR A 507 -16.01 13.34 -30.52
C THR A 507 -14.91 13.05 -31.54
N LYS A 508 -13.63 13.09 -31.13
CA LYS A 508 -12.50 12.87 -32.02
C LYS A 508 -12.41 11.42 -32.49
N LEU A 509 -12.66 10.47 -31.60
CA LEU A 509 -12.53 9.05 -31.88
C LEU A 509 -13.81 8.45 -32.50
N ASP A 510 -14.96 9.10 -32.35
CA ASP A 510 -16.29 8.60 -32.75
C ASP A 510 -16.55 7.17 -32.25
N ILE A 511 -16.34 7.00 -30.94
CA ILE A 511 -16.50 5.73 -30.22
C ILE A 511 -17.51 5.87 -29.08
N ASN A 512 -18.05 4.74 -28.64
CA ASN A 512 -18.63 4.56 -27.31
C ASN A 512 -17.50 4.32 -26.31
N LEU A 513 -17.66 4.76 -25.07
CA LEU A 513 -16.63 4.65 -24.04
C LEU A 513 -17.20 4.05 -22.76
N TYR A 514 -16.39 3.23 -22.09
CA TYR A 514 -16.64 2.80 -20.73
C TYR A 514 -16.17 3.88 -19.77
N PHE A 515 -16.91 4.07 -18.67
CA PHE A 515 -16.66 5.15 -17.73
C PHE A 515 -16.81 4.68 -16.29
N SER A 516 -15.89 5.11 -15.44
CA SER A 516 -15.93 4.99 -13.98
C SER A 516 -15.34 6.24 -13.33
N THR A 517 -15.84 6.67 -12.18
CA THR A 517 -15.14 7.59 -11.27
C THR A 517 -14.43 6.82 -10.17
N PHE A 518 -13.37 7.35 -9.58
CA PHE A 518 -12.69 6.70 -8.46
C PHE A 518 -12.18 7.71 -7.41
N SER A 519 -12.09 7.22 -6.18
CA SER A 519 -11.39 7.83 -5.04
C SER A 519 -10.57 6.74 -4.34
N HIS A 520 -10.83 6.45 -3.06
CA HIS A 520 -10.46 5.20 -2.38
C HIS A 520 -11.49 4.10 -2.65
N VAL A 521 -12.58 4.45 -3.37
CA VAL A 521 -13.61 3.52 -3.86
C VAL A 521 -13.81 3.72 -5.36
N LEU A 522 -14.07 2.64 -6.10
CA LEU A 522 -14.32 2.63 -7.53
C LEU A 522 -15.83 2.58 -7.81
N SER A 523 -16.33 3.51 -8.63
CA SER A 523 -17.72 3.50 -9.06
C SER A 523 -18.01 2.33 -10.00
N GLN A 524 -19.29 1.95 -10.09
CA GLN A 524 -19.73 0.98 -11.09
C GLN A 524 -19.36 1.45 -12.52
N GLU A 525 -18.87 0.51 -13.35
CA GLU A 525 -18.61 0.73 -14.78
C GLU A 525 -19.91 0.99 -15.54
N ILE A 526 -19.93 2.05 -16.35
CA ILE A 526 -21.06 2.41 -17.23
C ILE A 526 -20.56 2.49 -18.67
N LEU A 527 -21.31 1.90 -19.61
CA LEU A 527 -21.09 2.11 -21.04
C LEU A 527 -21.82 3.39 -21.49
N LEU A 528 -21.07 4.44 -21.83
CA LEU A 528 -21.61 5.66 -22.39
C LEU A 528 -21.73 5.53 -23.92
N PRO A 529 -22.94 5.63 -24.48
CA PRO A 529 -23.17 5.49 -25.92
C PRO A 529 -22.80 6.79 -26.65
N THR A 530 -21.54 7.20 -26.62
CA THR A 530 -21.09 8.52 -27.08
C THR A 530 -20.98 8.67 -28.60
N LYS A 531 -20.97 7.55 -29.33
CA LYS A 531 -20.78 7.55 -30.79
C LYS A 531 -21.86 8.34 -31.53
N GLY A 532 -21.44 9.23 -32.44
CA GLY A 532 -22.33 10.05 -33.26
C GLY A 532 -23.22 11.05 -32.50
N LYS A 533 -22.95 11.31 -31.21
CA LYS A 533 -23.70 12.29 -30.40
C LYS A 533 -23.14 13.70 -30.52
N SER A 534 -24.00 14.71 -30.38
CA SER A 534 -23.58 16.11 -30.29
C SER A 534 -22.98 16.44 -28.92
N VAL A 535 -22.21 17.53 -28.84
CA VAL A 535 -21.62 18.00 -27.56
C VAL A 535 -22.68 18.15 -26.47
N GLN A 536 -23.84 18.73 -26.79
CA GLN A 536 -24.94 18.91 -25.84
C GLN A 536 -25.48 17.57 -25.30
N GLN A 537 -25.60 16.56 -26.16
CA GLN A 537 -26.04 15.22 -25.77
C GLN A 537 -24.99 14.51 -24.91
N LEU A 538 -23.70 14.74 -25.20
CA LEU A 538 -22.59 14.22 -24.39
C LEU A 538 -22.55 14.86 -23.01
N THR A 539 -22.74 16.18 -22.91
CA THR A 539 -22.79 16.90 -21.64
C THR A 539 -23.90 16.36 -20.74
N ALA A 540 -25.10 16.14 -21.28
CA ALA A 540 -26.22 15.57 -20.52
C ALA A 540 -25.94 14.13 -20.02
N LEU A 541 -25.29 13.30 -20.85
CA LEU A 541 -24.93 11.94 -20.49
C LEU A 541 -23.86 11.88 -19.39
N ILE A 542 -22.82 12.72 -19.49
CA ILE A 542 -21.71 12.71 -18.53
C ILE A 542 -22.12 13.36 -17.21
N SER A 543 -23.02 14.36 -17.23
CA SER A 543 -23.50 15.03 -16.02
C SER A 543 -24.41 14.15 -15.15
N ALA A 544 -24.99 13.09 -15.71
CA ALA A 544 -25.87 12.16 -14.99
C ALA A 544 -25.11 11.06 -14.24
N ILE A 545 -23.77 11.06 -14.31
CA ILE A 545 -22.96 9.99 -13.74
C ILE A 545 -22.78 10.20 -12.23
N PRO A 546 -23.08 9.18 -11.40
CA PRO A 546 -22.85 9.26 -9.96
C PRO A 546 -21.37 9.39 -9.64
N LYS A 547 -21.05 10.23 -8.66
CA LYS A 547 -19.68 10.52 -8.22
C LYS A 547 -19.39 9.78 -6.91
N VAL A 548 -18.14 9.37 -6.74
CA VAL A 548 -17.59 8.90 -5.46
C VAL A 548 -16.63 9.95 -4.92
N SER A 549 -16.36 9.97 -3.62
CA SER A 549 -15.46 10.94 -2.98
C SER A 549 -14.57 10.24 -1.93
N GLY A 550 -13.52 10.91 -1.46
CA GLY A 550 -12.58 10.44 -0.43
C GLY A 550 -11.12 10.40 -0.92
N GLY A 551 -10.30 9.51 -0.36
CA GLY A 551 -8.86 9.38 -0.70
C GLY A 551 -8.56 9.02 -2.16
N THR A 552 -7.28 8.89 -2.51
CA THR A 552 -6.85 8.53 -3.88
C THR A 552 -6.19 7.15 -3.85
N ASP A 553 -6.79 6.16 -4.52
CA ASP A 553 -6.19 4.82 -4.66
C ASP A 553 -6.32 4.28 -6.09
N TYR A 554 -5.18 4.07 -6.75
CA TYR A 554 -5.13 3.49 -8.10
C TYR A 554 -5.14 1.97 -8.09
N HIS A 555 -4.79 1.33 -6.97
CA HIS A 555 -4.60 -0.12 -6.89
C HIS A 555 -5.90 -0.87 -7.18
N GLN A 556 -7.02 -0.40 -6.63
CA GLN A 556 -8.36 -0.92 -6.94
C GLN A 556 -8.70 -0.93 -8.44
N ILE A 557 -8.17 0.01 -9.24
CA ILE A 557 -8.37 0.03 -10.70
C ILE A 557 -7.60 -1.11 -11.34
N TRP A 558 -6.38 -1.36 -10.88
CA TRP A 558 -5.52 -2.41 -11.39
C TRP A 558 -6.13 -3.79 -11.12
N ASP A 559 -6.57 -4.02 -9.89
CA ASP A 559 -7.28 -5.24 -9.49
C ASP A 559 -8.57 -5.41 -10.29
N TYR A 560 -9.35 -4.34 -10.43
CA TYR A 560 -10.59 -4.35 -11.22
C TYR A 560 -10.36 -4.75 -12.68
N ILE A 561 -9.28 -4.27 -13.31
CA ILE A 561 -8.92 -4.66 -14.67
C ILE A 561 -8.46 -6.11 -14.72
N GLN A 562 -7.63 -6.54 -13.77
CA GLN A 562 -7.06 -7.88 -13.77
C GLN A 562 -8.09 -8.98 -13.55
N THR A 563 -9.14 -8.72 -12.77
CA THR A 563 -10.22 -9.69 -12.52
C THR A 563 -10.99 -10.10 -13.78
N ASN A 564 -10.89 -9.34 -14.88
CA ASN A 564 -11.65 -9.62 -16.11
C ASN A 564 -10.77 -9.51 -17.38
N PRO A 565 -10.55 -10.61 -18.13
CA PRO A 565 -9.76 -10.59 -19.37
C PRO A 565 -10.26 -9.59 -20.42
N GLN A 566 -11.57 -9.32 -20.49
CA GLN A 566 -12.10 -8.33 -21.42
C GLN A 566 -11.63 -6.91 -21.08
N ARG A 567 -11.48 -6.58 -19.79
CA ARG A 567 -10.96 -5.28 -19.36
C ARG A 567 -9.46 -5.16 -19.64
N GLN A 568 -8.72 -6.27 -19.56
CA GLN A 568 -7.31 -6.30 -19.93
C GLN A 568 -7.09 -6.03 -21.41
N GLU A 569 -8.04 -6.42 -22.28
CA GLU A 569 -8.00 -6.14 -23.73
C GLU A 569 -8.41 -4.70 -24.11
N ARG A 570 -8.93 -3.90 -23.17
CA ARG A 570 -9.29 -2.48 -23.40
C ARG A 570 -8.04 -1.60 -23.40
N MET A 571 -8.17 -0.34 -23.83
CA MET A 571 -7.27 0.74 -23.42
C MET A 571 -7.88 1.37 -22.17
N ASN A 572 -7.18 1.26 -21.04
CA ASN A 572 -7.63 1.78 -19.75
C ASN A 572 -6.89 3.09 -19.46
N LEU A 573 -7.64 4.18 -19.32
CA LEU A 573 -7.10 5.54 -19.20
C LEU A 573 -7.51 6.15 -17.87
N VAL A 574 -6.54 6.54 -17.05
CA VAL A 574 -6.76 7.24 -15.78
C VAL A 574 -6.53 8.73 -15.97
N LEU A 575 -7.51 9.55 -15.59
CA LEU A 575 -7.40 11.02 -15.50
C LEU A 575 -7.23 11.39 -14.03
N THR A 576 -6.09 11.94 -13.64
CA THR A 576 -5.73 12.19 -12.24
C THR A 576 -4.73 13.34 -12.09
N ASP A 577 -4.60 13.89 -10.90
CA ASP A 577 -3.56 14.86 -10.52
C ASP A 577 -2.22 14.20 -10.15
N PHE A 578 -2.15 12.86 -10.14
CA PHE A 578 -1.00 12.05 -9.75
C PHE A 578 -0.71 11.99 -8.24
N GLY A 579 -1.68 12.35 -7.39
CA GLY A 579 -1.56 12.36 -5.93
C GLY A 579 -1.42 10.99 -5.24
N PHE A 580 -1.22 9.90 -5.98
CA PHE A 580 -1.07 8.55 -5.44
C PHE A 580 0.37 8.04 -5.59
N MET A 581 0.93 7.47 -4.52
CA MET A 581 2.18 6.74 -4.58
C MET A 581 1.94 5.23 -4.41
N PRO A 582 2.33 4.40 -5.37
CA PRO A 582 2.30 2.95 -5.17
C PRO A 582 3.17 2.57 -3.98
N ASN A 583 2.62 1.79 -3.06
CA ASN A 583 3.40 1.24 -1.95
C ASN A 583 4.49 0.33 -2.53
N ARG A 584 5.76 0.73 -2.37
CA ARG A 584 6.94 0.07 -2.94
C ARG A 584 7.18 -1.36 -2.42
N GLY A 585 6.46 -1.77 -1.37
CA GLY A 585 6.44 -3.12 -0.84
C GLY A 585 5.47 -4.08 -1.52
N LEU A 586 4.38 -3.60 -2.09
CA LEU A 586 3.38 -4.47 -2.70
C LEU A 586 3.92 -5.12 -3.98
N ASN A 587 3.64 -6.40 -4.21
CA ASN A 587 3.88 -7.04 -5.50
C ASN A 587 2.80 -6.57 -6.50
N ILE A 588 2.94 -5.33 -6.98
CA ILE A 588 1.99 -4.65 -7.84
C ILE A 588 2.11 -5.20 -9.27
N ASP A 589 1.06 -5.84 -9.77
CA ASP A 589 0.95 -6.17 -11.19
C ASP A 589 0.30 -4.97 -11.89
N HIS A 590 1.08 -4.17 -12.61
CA HIS A 590 0.54 -3.02 -13.33
C HIS A 590 -0.03 -3.47 -14.69
N PRO A 591 -1.33 -3.22 -15.01
CA PRO A 591 -1.90 -3.73 -16.24
C PRO A 591 -1.24 -3.14 -17.49
N ASN A 592 -0.92 -3.99 -18.47
CA ASN A 592 -0.29 -3.55 -19.73
C ASN A 592 -1.17 -2.63 -20.60
N SER A 593 -2.48 -2.61 -20.32
CA SER A 593 -3.44 -1.75 -21.00
C SER A 593 -3.64 -0.39 -20.32
N MET A 594 -2.95 -0.11 -19.22
CA MET A 594 -3.10 1.13 -18.45
C MET A 594 -2.25 2.28 -18.98
N PHE A 595 -2.87 3.45 -19.04
CA PHE A 595 -2.30 4.73 -19.43
C PHE A 595 -2.82 5.84 -18.50
N TYR A 596 -2.06 6.90 -18.33
CA TYR A 596 -2.38 8.02 -17.44
C TYR A 596 -2.32 9.34 -18.17
N VAL A 597 -3.22 10.24 -17.80
CA VAL A 597 -3.35 11.58 -18.33
C VAL A 597 -3.58 12.53 -17.16
N PRO A 598 -2.95 13.71 -17.15
CA PRO A 598 -3.22 14.69 -16.12
C PRO A 598 -4.67 15.15 -16.19
N ILE A 599 -5.30 15.25 -15.04
CA ILE A 599 -6.45 16.12 -14.87
C ILE A 599 -5.95 17.55 -15.14
N LEU A 600 -6.68 18.32 -15.95
CA LEU A 600 -6.27 19.69 -16.25
C LEU A 600 -6.65 20.58 -15.06
N PRO A 601 -5.65 21.05 -14.28
CA PRO A 601 -5.91 21.74 -13.04
C PRO A 601 -6.37 23.17 -13.28
N ASP A 602 -6.80 23.81 -12.20
CA ASP A 602 -7.08 25.24 -12.15
C ASP A 602 -5.79 26.04 -12.39
N TYR A 603 -5.93 27.30 -12.79
CA TYR A 603 -4.78 28.14 -13.16
C TYR A 603 -3.81 28.32 -11.97
N GLY A 604 -2.59 27.79 -12.08
CA GLY A 604 -1.52 27.93 -11.07
C GLY A 604 -1.00 26.62 -10.47
N SER A 605 -1.74 25.51 -10.59
CA SER A 605 -1.37 24.24 -9.93
C SER A 605 -0.59 23.26 -10.82
N TRP A 606 -0.23 23.64 -12.05
CA TRP A 606 0.46 22.75 -12.99
C TRP A 606 1.85 22.30 -12.52
N SER A 607 2.58 23.15 -11.78
CA SER A 607 3.87 22.78 -11.19
C SER A 607 3.71 21.66 -10.15
N MET A 608 2.63 21.69 -9.36
CA MET A 608 2.32 20.65 -8.39
C MET A 608 2.02 19.32 -9.09
N VAL A 609 1.13 19.33 -10.09
CA VAL A 609 0.82 18.12 -10.89
C VAL A 609 2.07 17.55 -11.57
N ARG A 610 3.01 18.39 -12.00
CA ARG A 610 4.29 17.93 -12.56
C ARG A 610 5.19 17.27 -11.53
N ARG A 611 5.27 17.83 -10.33
CA ARG A 611 6.00 17.23 -9.21
C ARG A 611 5.40 15.87 -8.86
N ASP A 612 4.09 15.81 -8.65
CA ASP A 612 3.38 14.59 -8.26
C ASP A 612 3.48 13.52 -9.35
N MET A 613 3.40 13.91 -10.62
CA MET A 613 3.65 13.03 -11.76
C MET A 613 5.10 12.51 -11.81
N THR A 614 6.07 13.33 -11.44
CA THR A 614 7.49 12.93 -11.34
C THR A 614 7.68 11.90 -10.23
N ASP A 615 7.10 12.16 -9.07
CA ASP A 615 7.15 11.25 -7.93
C ASP A 615 6.43 9.94 -8.24
N PHE A 616 5.27 10.00 -8.92
CA PHE A 616 4.52 8.82 -9.35
C PHE A 616 5.31 8.01 -10.36
N ALA A 617 5.88 8.64 -11.38
CA ALA A 617 6.72 7.96 -12.37
C ALA A 617 7.93 7.28 -11.71
N ASN A 618 8.59 7.96 -10.77
CA ASN A 618 9.71 7.42 -10.01
C ASN A 618 9.31 6.27 -9.09
N ALA A 619 8.14 6.33 -8.46
CA ALA A 619 7.61 5.25 -7.63
C ALA A 619 7.15 4.05 -8.48
N MET A 620 6.63 4.29 -9.68
CA MET A 620 6.16 3.27 -10.61
C MET A 620 7.24 2.65 -11.48
N VAL A 621 8.41 3.28 -11.65
CA VAL A 621 9.48 2.78 -12.54
C VAL A 621 9.92 1.37 -12.16
N ASP A 622 9.75 1.04 -10.88
CA ASP A 622 10.05 -0.26 -10.32
C ASP A 622 8.97 -1.32 -10.67
N PHE A 623 7.72 -0.92 -10.84
CA PHE A 623 6.59 -1.81 -11.16
C PHE A 623 6.32 -1.92 -12.67
N ASP A 624 6.43 -0.80 -13.38
CA ASP A 624 6.33 -0.70 -14.82
C ASP A 624 7.49 0.14 -15.38
N PRO A 625 8.52 -0.48 -15.96
CA PRO A 625 9.66 0.24 -16.52
C PRO A 625 9.27 1.15 -17.70
N TYR A 626 8.07 0.97 -18.26
CA TYR A 626 7.56 1.79 -19.34
C TYR A 626 6.60 2.89 -18.86
N ILE A 627 6.46 3.10 -17.54
CA ILE A 627 5.48 4.04 -16.99
C ILE A 627 5.58 5.43 -17.64
N HIS A 628 6.79 5.93 -17.88
CA HIS A 628 7.03 7.20 -18.58
C HIS A 628 6.32 7.28 -19.94
N SER A 629 6.39 6.23 -20.74
CA SER A 629 5.74 6.18 -22.06
C SER A 629 4.21 6.07 -21.96
N ARG A 630 3.69 5.75 -20.78
CA ARG A 630 2.26 5.60 -20.51
C ARG A 630 1.64 6.86 -19.92
N LEU A 631 2.45 7.87 -19.59
CA LEU A 631 2.01 9.22 -19.29
C LEU A 631 1.79 9.96 -20.60
N LEU A 632 0.53 10.22 -20.96
CA LEU A 632 0.15 10.70 -22.29
C LEU A 632 -0.11 12.21 -22.30
N GLY A 633 0.36 12.87 -23.36
CA GLY A 633 0.11 14.29 -23.60
C GLY A 633 0.93 15.27 -22.75
N VAL A 634 1.90 14.79 -21.98
CA VAL A 634 2.66 15.58 -20.99
C VAL A 634 4.13 15.82 -21.33
N HIS A 635 4.66 15.14 -22.34
CA HIS A 635 6.07 15.26 -22.72
C HIS A 635 6.31 16.52 -23.55
N GLY A 636 7.43 17.21 -23.26
CA GLY A 636 7.89 18.34 -24.07
C GLY A 636 8.22 17.90 -25.50
N LYS A 637 8.12 18.82 -26.46
CA LYS A 637 8.62 18.61 -27.82
C LYS A 637 10.11 18.89 -27.93
#